data_AF-A0A1E3UMG1-F1
#
_entry.id   AF-A0A1E3UMG1-F1
#
_cell.length_a   1.000
_cell.length_b   1.000
_cell.length_c   1.000
_cell.angle_alpha   90.00
_cell.angle_beta   90.00
_cell.angle_gamma   90.00
#
_symmetry.space_group_name_H-M   'P 1'
#
loop_
_entity.id
_entity.type
_entity.pdbx_description
1 polymer ?
#
loop_
_entity_poly.entity_id
_entity_poly.type
_entity_poly.pdbx_seq_one_letter_code
_entity_poly.pdbx_strand_id
1 'polypeptide(L)'
;MIQTQEFFDAMDECKWEFAAKHNYLWQAGMNGRSGGYLVLYQGEKRPSGYKSYCANCGQKNYQLAADGNCTCGVCGRPTRVNFSQTHMQVVTYPGRGTDDGEDFEDWNMHALRERVKLVQELDQLADRMVELALRLTREAQVIEEEYFLPQTRKVLVTTL
;
A
#
# COMPACT_ATOMS: atom_id res chain seq x y z
N MET A 1 -15.22 -14.79 -2.92
CA MET A 1 -13.92 -14.44 -2.31
C MET A 1 -13.26 -13.29 -3.04
N ILE A 2 -12.91 -13.43 -4.32
CA ILE A 2 -12.29 -12.36 -5.15
C ILE A 2 -13.16 -11.12 -5.41
N GLN A 3 -14.30 -11.02 -4.74
CA GLN A 3 -15.26 -9.91 -4.83
C GLN A 3 -15.23 -9.02 -3.58
N THR A 4 -14.45 -9.39 -2.56
CA THR A 4 -14.40 -8.68 -1.27
C THR A 4 -13.06 -7.96 -1.12
N GLN A 5 -13.06 -6.83 -0.42
CA GLN A 5 -11.85 -6.03 -0.21
C GLN A 5 -10.83 -6.78 0.64
N GLU A 6 -11.30 -7.56 1.62
CA GLU A 6 -10.49 -8.35 2.54
C GLU A 6 -9.61 -9.39 1.81
N PHE A 7 -10.09 -9.93 0.68
CA PHE A 7 -9.28 -10.79 -0.16
C PHE A 7 -8.09 -10.03 -0.75
N PHE A 8 -8.32 -8.83 -1.27
CA PHE A 8 -7.26 -8.00 -1.85
C PHE A 8 -6.32 -7.46 -0.78
N ASP A 9 -6.82 -7.11 0.40
CA ASP A 9 -6.01 -6.68 1.54
C ASP A 9 -5.04 -7.80 1.98
N ALA A 10 -5.51 -9.04 2.03
CA ALA A 10 -4.67 -10.21 2.34
C ALA A 10 -3.58 -10.43 1.28
N MET A 11 -3.91 -10.25 -0.01
CA MET A 11 -2.92 -10.29 -1.09
C MET A 11 -1.94 -9.12 -1.03
N ASP A 12 -2.38 -7.94 -0.60
CA ASP A 12 -1.54 -6.74 -0.43
C ASP A 12 -0.58 -6.90 0.74
N GLU A 13 -0.98 -7.57 1.81
CA GLU A 13 -0.09 -7.91 2.93
C GLU A 13 1.10 -8.77 2.47
N CYS A 14 0.87 -9.83 1.68
CA CYS A 14 1.95 -10.65 1.12
C CYS A 14 2.94 -9.82 0.28
N LYS A 15 2.44 -8.91 -0.56
CA LYS A 15 3.27 -8.02 -1.39
C LYS A 15 4.03 -7.00 -0.54
N TRP A 16 3.40 -6.50 0.52
CA TRP A 16 4.00 -5.56 1.46
C TRP A 16 5.13 -6.19 2.26
N GLU A 17 4.96 -7.43 2.74
CA GLU A 17 6.02 -8.19 3.42
C GLU A 17 7.22 -8.43 2.51
N PHE A 18 6.98 -8.82 1.25
CA PHE A 18 8.03 -8.93 0.25
C PHE A 18 8.78 -7.60 0.08
N ALA A 19 8.05 -6.49 -0.12
CA ALA A 19 8.66 -5.18 -0.25
C ALA A 19 9.47 -4.78 0.99
N ALA A 20 8.94 -5.01 2.19
CA ALA A 20 9.61 -4.71 3.44
C ALA A 20 10.91 -5.53 3.61
N LYS A 21 10.90 -6.82 3.26
CA LYS A 21 12.09 -7.69 3.26
C LYS A 21 13.20 -7.16 2.35
N HIS A 22 12.83 -6.55 1.23
CA HIS A 22 13.78 -5.94 0.29
C HIS A 22 14.01 -4.44 0.53
N ASN A 23 13.67 -3.93 1.73
CA ASN A 23 13.79 -2.52 2.10
C ASN A 23 13.18 -1.56 1.06
N TYR A 24 12.10 -2.01 0.42
CA TYR A 24 11.35 -1.31 -0.62
C TYR A 24 12.15 -0.96 -1.88
N LEU A 25 13.37 -1.47 -2.04
CA LEU A 25 14.11 -1.37 -3.30
C LEU A 25 13.48 -2.25 -4.38
N TRP A 26 12.97 -3.39 -3.96
CA TRP A 26 12.17 -4.31 -4.77
C TRP A 26 10.79 -4.43 -4.18
N GLN A 27 9.78 -4.35 -5.02
CA GLN A 27 8.38 -4.36 -4.64
C GLN A 27 7.61 -5.22 -5.63
N ALA A 28 6.55 -5.88 -5.18
CA ALA A 28 5.70 -6.67 -6.04
C ALA A 28 4.35 -5.97 -6.26
N GLY A 29 3.76 -6.12 -7.44
CA GLY A 29 2.44 -5.58 -7.77
C GLY A 29 1.67 -6.46 -8.75
N MET A 30 0.36 -6.26 -8.86
CA MET A 30 -0.48 -6.98 -9.82
C MET A 30 -0.77 -6.08 -11.04
N ASN A 31 -0.52 -6.58 -12.24
CA ASN A 31 -0.79 -5.87 -13.50
C ASN A 31 -1.69 -6.69 -14.44
N GLY A 32 -2.07 -6.05 -15.55
CA GLY A 32 -2.92 -6.64 -16.58
C GLY A 32 -4.40 -6.42 -16.33
N ARG A 33 -5.24 -6.88 -17.27
CA ARG A 33 -6.70 -6.82 -17.11
C ARG A 33 -7.09 -7.66 -15.89
N SER A 34 -7.76 -7.02 -14.93
CA SER A 34 -8.16 -7.63 -13.65
C SER A 34 -6.99 -8.12 -12.77
N GLY A 35 -5.77 -7.61 -12.96
CA GLY A 35 -4.61 -8.01 -12.14
C GLY A 35 -4.12 -9.44 -12.42
N GLY A 36 -4.09 -9.85 -13.69
CA GLY A 36 -3.80 -11.23 -14.10
C GLY A 36 -2.37 -11.74 -13.88
N TYR A 37 -1.39 -10.88 -13.60
CA TYR A 37 -0.01 -11.33 -13.35
C TYR A 37 0.73 -10.48 -12.32
N LEU A 38 1.63 -11.14 -11.58
CA LEU A 38 2.54 -10.53 -10.62
C LEU A 38 3.73 -9.90 -11.35
N VAL A 39 4.15 -8.71 -10.89
CA VAL A 39 5.25 -7.93 -11.48
C VAL A 39 6.22 -7.52 -10.39
N LEU A 40 7.51 -7.62 -10.70
CA LEU A 40 8.58 -7.04 -9.90
C LEU A 40 8.83 -5.60 -10.33
N TYR A 41 8.83 -4.70 -9.36
CA TYR A 41 9.12 -3.28 -9.53
C TYR A 41 10.37 -2.88 -8.77
N GLN A 42 11.11 -1.96 -9.37
CA GLN A 42 12.06 -1.13 -8.64
C GLN A 42 11.31 -0.08 -7.84
N GLY A 43 11.87 0.30 -6.71
CA GLY A 43 11.35 1.34 -5.86
C GLY A 43 12.39 1.89 -4.91
N GLU A 44 11.91 2.68 -3.96
CA GLU A 44 12.73 3.16 -2.85
C GLU A 44 11.86 3.53 -1.65
N LYS A 45 12.52 3.68 -0.51
CA LYS A 45 11.97 4.34 0.67
C LYS A 45 12.70 5.66 0.89
N ARG A 46 11.99 6.77 0.71
CA ARG A 46 12.57 8.12 0.82
C ARG A 46 11.83 9.00 1.81
N PRO A 47 12.46 10.07 2.34
CA PRO A 47 11.74 11.08 3.10
C PRO A 47 10.58 11.65 2.27
N SER A 48 9.41 11.74 2.89
CA SER A 48 8.21 12.27 2.23
C SER A 48 8.15 13.79 2.18
N GLY A 49 8.89 14.46 3.06
CA GLY A 49 8.77 15.89 3.32
C GLY A 49 7.60 16.28 4.25
N TYR A 50 6.67 15.35 4.55
CA TYR A 50 5.60 15.62 5.51
C TYR A 50 6.15 15.78 6.92
N LYS A 51 5.63 16.77 7.64
CA LYS A 51 6.07 17.17 8.98
C LYS A 51 5.01 16.96 10.05
N SER A 52 3.73 17.03 9.67
CA SER A 52 2.61 16.79 10.58
C SER A 52 1.50 15.99 9.91
N TYR A 53 0.59 15.45 10.72
CA TYR A 53 -0.63 14.79 10.27
C TYR A 53 -1.80 15.11 11.20
N CYS A 54 -3.03 14.93 10.72
CA CYS A 54 -4.22 15.03 11.55
C CYS A 54 -4.47 13.71 12.27
N ALA A 55 -4.49 13.72 13.60
CA ALA A 55 -4.77 12.53 14.41
C ALA A 55 -6.21 12.01 14.25
N ASN A 56 -7.12 12.82 13.70
CA ASN A 56 -8.52 12.44 13.48
C ASN A 56 -8.77 11.80 12.10
N CYS A 57 -8.23 12.36 11.01
CA CYS A 57 -8.53 11.89 9.65
C CYS A 57 -7.29 11.45 8.85
N GLY A 58 -6.10 11.49 9.45
CA GLY A 58 -4.86 11.04 8.81
C GLY A 58 -4.23 12.03 7.81
N GLN A 59 -4.90 13.14 7.47
CA GLN A 59 -4.40 14.10 6.48
C GLN A 59 -2.99 14.63 6.84
N LYS A 60 -2.00 14.33 5.99
CA LYS A 60 -0.60 14.76 6.14
C LYS A 60 -0.40 16.19 5.65
N ASN A 61 0.63 16.86 6.16
CA ASN A 61 0.99 18.24 5.81
C ASN A 61 2.51 18.45 5.82
N TYR A 62 3.01 19.27 4.89
CA TYR A 62 4.43 19.64 4.77
C TYR A 62 4.89 20.66 5.82
N GLN A 63 3.96 21.20 6.60
CA GLN A 63 4.22 22.15 7.68
C GLN A 63 4.13 21.48 9.06
N LEU A 64 4.87 22.00 10.03
CA LEU A 64 4.71 21.62 11.43
C LEU A 64 3.38 22.16 11.98
N ALA A 65 2.75 21.40 12.87
CA ALA A 65 1.73 21.91 13.76
C ALA A 65 2.40 22.86 14.76
N ALA A 66 1.90 24.09 14.83
CA ALA A 66 2.35 25.13 15.75
C ALA A 66 1.30 25.34 16.83
N ASP A 67 1.72 25.83 18.00
CA ASP A 67 0.82 26.16 19.10
C ASP A 67 -0.22 27.20 18.62
N GLY A 68 -1.50 26.79 18.65
CA GLY A 68 -2.63 27.61 18.19
C GLY A 68 -3.09 27.38 16.74
N ASN A 69 -2.32 26.68 15.89
CA ASN A 69 -2.70 26.36 14.51
C ASN A 69 -2.64 24.85 14.24
N CYS A 70 -3.49 24.10 14.94
CA CYS A 70 -3.62 22.65 14.80
C CYS A 70 -4.85 22.21 14.00
N THR A 71 -5.55 23.15 13.36
CA THR A 71 -6.78 22.87 12.61
C THR A 71 -6.47 22.11 11.32
N CYS A 72 -7.13 20.98 11.14
CA CYS A 72 -7.05 20.22 9.90
C CYS A 72 -7.90 20.90 8.82
N GLY A 73 -7.29 21.25 7.68
CA GLY A 73 -8.03 21.84 6.56
C GLY A 73 -9.02 20.90 5.86
N VAL A 74 -9.00 19.60 6.16
CA VAL A 74 -9.93 18.60 5.59
C VAL A 74 -11.12 18.37 6.51
N CYS A 75 -10.89 18.06 7.80
CA CYS A 75 -11.97 17.74 8.74
C CYS A 75 -12.35 18.88 9.69
N GLY A 76 -11.64 20.02 9.65
CA GLY A 76 -11.90 21.19 10.49
C GLY A 76 -11.54 21.04 11.97
N ARG A 77 -11.08 19.85 12.42
CA ARG A 77 -10.78 19.60 13.84
C ARG A 77 -9.36 20.07 14.22
N PRO A 78 -9.16 20.67 15.41
CA PRO A 78 -7.85 21.11 15.91
C PRO A 78 -7.03 19.92 16.44
N THR A 79 -6.63 19.01 15.56
CA THR A 79 -6.05 17.69 15.92
C THR A 79 -4.74 17.39 15.17
N ARG A 80 -4.08 18.40 14.61
CA ARG A 80 -2.78 18.21 13.98
C ARG A 80 -1.68 17.98 15.00
N VAL A 81 -0.84 16.99 14.71
CA VAL A 81 0.33 16.61 15.52
C VAL A 81 1.56 16.43 14.60
N ASN A 82 2.74 16.77 15.11
CA ASN A 82 4.00 16.58 14.39
C ASN A 82 4.40 15.12 14.37
N PHE A 83 5.05 14.67 13.28
CA PHE A 83 5.72 13.38 13.30
C PHE A 83 6.91 13.43 14.26
N SER A 84 7.08 12.39 15.08
CA SER A 84 8.20 12.26 16.02
C SER A 84 9.54 12.00 15.33
N GLN A 85 9.50 11.45 14.12
CA GLN A 85 10.65 11.17 13.26
C GLN A 85 10.31 11.58 11.83
N THR A 86 11.32 11.68 10.97
CA THR A 86 11.12 11.94 9.54
C THR A 86 10.14 10.94 8.94
N HIS A 87 8.99 11.41 8.48
CA HIS A 87 8.03 10.54 7.82
C HIS A 87 8.59 10.08 6.47
N MET A 88 8.69 8.77 6.31
CA MET A 88 9.15 8.12 5.08
C MET A 88 7.97 7.75 4.19
N GLN A 89 8.17 7.78 2.89
CA GLN A 89 7.23 7.26 1.89
C GLN A 89 7.92 6.18 1.07
N VAL A 90 7.12 5.19 0.68
CA VAL A 90 7.51 4.18 -0.30
C VAL A 90 7.11 4.69 -1.68
N VAL A 91 8.03 4.57 -2.62
CA VAL A 91 7.82 4.95 -4.01
C VAL A 91 8.10 3.73 -4.87
N THR A 92 7.20 3.46 -5.80
CA THR A 92 7.35 2.43 -6.83
C THR A 92 7.63 3.14 -8.15
N TYR A 93 8.45 2.54 -9.01
CA TYR A 93 8.76 3.06 -10.35
C TYR A 93 8.19 2.14 -11.43
N PRO A 94 6.87 2.22 -11.74
CA PRO A 94 6.29 1.48 -12.85
C PRO A 94 6.97 1.83 -14.18
N GLY A 95 7.16 0.82 -15.03
CA GLY A 95 7.74 0.99 -16.36
C GLY A 95 9.26 1.17 -16.38
N ARG A 96 9.92 1.18 -15.22
CA ARG A 96 11.39 1.05 -15.17
C ARG A 96 11.76 -0.43 -15.32
N GLY A 97 12.42 -0.75 -16.43
CA GLY A 97 13.00 -2.06 -16.70
C GLY A 97 13.92 -2.50 -15.55
N THR A 98 13.88 -3.78 -15.20
CA THR A 98 14.67 -4.30 -14.07
C THR A 98 16.08 -4.69 -14.49
N ASP A 99 16.19 -5.35 -15.66
CA ASP A 99 17.43 -5.86 -16.26
C ASP A 99 17.38 -5.70 -17.79
N ASP A 100 16.61 -4.72 -18.27
CA ASP A 100 16.34 -4.56 -19.69
C ASP A 100 17.62 -4.18 -20.42
N GLY A 101 18.18 -5.14 -21.16
CA GLY A 101 19.45 -4.97 -21.88
C GLY A 101 20.68 -4.99 -20.97
N GLU A 102 20.56 -5.47 -19.74
CA GLU A 102 21.70 -5.63 -18.82
C GLU A 102 22.66 -6.71 -19.32
N ASP A 103 23.95 -6.40 -19.32
CA ASP A 103 25.03 -7.36 -19.54
C ASP A 103 25.57 -7.84 -18.19
N PHE A 104 25.51 -9.15 -17.98
CA PHE A 104 25.89 -9.77 -16.72
C PHE A 104 27.35 -10.27 -16.70
N GLU A 105 28.13 -10.09 -17.77
CA GLU A 105 29.50 -10.60 -17.86
C GLU A 105 30.42 -10.06 -16.75
N ASP A 106 30.30 -8.77 -16.42
CA ASP A 106 31.13 -8.10 -15.40
C ASP A 106 30.62 -8.31 -13.96
N TRP A 107 29.49 -9.00 -13.80
CA TRP A 107 28.93 -9.23 -12.47
C TRP A 107 29.73 -10.29 -11.73
N ASN A 108 30.14 -9.95 -10.50
CA ASN A 108 30.72 -10.96 -9.63
C ASN A 108 29.65 -12.00 -9.22
N MET A 109 30.12 -13.20 -8.86
CA MET A 109 29.25 -14.32 -8.45
C MET A 109 28.30 -13.99 -7.30
N HIS A 110 28.66 -13.06 -6.41
CA HIS A 110 27.79 -12.64 -5.33
C HIS A 110 26.61 -11.81 -5.86
N ALA A 111 26.86 -10.83 -6.73
CA ALA A 111 25.83 -10.01 -7.34
C ALA A 111 24.84 -10.87 -8.16
N LEU A 112 25.36 -11.82 -8.94
CA LEU A 112 24.53 -12.77 -9.68
C LEU A 112 23.65 -13.61 -8.74
N ARG A 113 24.21 -14.11 -7.65
CA ARG A 113 23.47 -14.88 -6.65
C ARG A 113 22.34 -14.06 -6.02
N GLU A 114 22.60 -12.81 -5.65
CA GLU A 114 21.58 -11.94 -5.07
C GLU A 114 20.46 -11.62 -6.08
N ARG A 115 20.79 -11.46 -7.37
CA ARG A 115 19.78 -11.29 -8.43
C ARG A 115 18.92 -12.54 -8.63
N VAL A 116 19.53 -13.72 -8.69
CA VAL A 116 18.79 -14.99 -8.80
C VAL A 116 17.89 -15.19 -7.58
N LYS A 117 18.42 -14.92 -6.38
CA LYS A 117 17.67 -15.01 -5.14
C LYS A 117 16.44 -14.10 -5.15
N LEU A 118 16.57 -12.87 -5.64
CA LEU A 118 15.42 -11.96 -5.77
C LEU A 118 14.31 -12.55 -6.65
N VAL A 119 14.67 -13.13 -7.81
CA VAL A 119 13.69 -13.76 -8.71
C VAL A 119 13.05 -15.00 -8.07
N GLN A 120 13.83 -15.82 -7.38
CA GLN A 120 13.31 -16.98 -6.63
C GLN A 120 12.35 -16.55 -5.51
N GLU A 121 12.66 -15.46 -4.81
CA GLU A 121 11.80 -14.96 -3.73
C GLU A 121 10.50 -14.33 -4.26
N LEU A 122 10.50 -13.78 -5.48
CA LEU A 122 9.30 -13.35 -6.19
C LEU A 122 8.42 -14.55 -6.61
N ASP A 123 9.04 -15.62 -7.10
CA ASP A 123 8.34 -16.87 -7.44
C ASP A 123 7.67 -17.48 -6.20
N GLN A 124 8.42 -17.57 -5.09
CA GLN A 124 7.88 -17.99 -3.79
C GLN A 124 6.75 -17.07 -3.28
N LEU A 125 6.79 -15.77 -3.59
CA LEU A 125 5.69 -14.88 -3.27
C LEU A 125 4.42 -15.27 -4.03
N ALA A 126 4.52 -15.61 -5.32
CA ALA A 126 3.38 -16.08 -6.10
C ALA A 126 2.77 -17.35 -5.48
N ASP A 127 3.61 -18.32 -5.10
CA ASP A 127 3.16 -19.54 -4.40
C ASP A 127 2.44 -19.22 -3.09
N ARG A 128 3.02 -18.35 -2.25
CA ARG A 128 2.39 -17.95 -0.98
C ARG A 128 1.04 -17.27 -1.20
N MET A 129 0.92 -16.41 -2.21
CA MET A 129 -0.34 -15.75 -2.54
C MET A 129 -1.41 -16.76 -2.97
N VAL A 130 -1.03 -17.77 -3.76
CA VAL A 130 -1.93 -18.86 -4.15
C VAL A 130 -2.33 -19.70 -2.94
N GLU A 131 -1.39 -20.07 -2.09
CA GLU A 131 -1.66 -20.84 -0.86
C GLU A 131 -2.61 -20.08 0.08
N LEU A 132 -2.37 -18.77 0.28
CA LEU A 132 -3.25 -17.92 1.07
C LEU A 132 -4.65 -17.83 0.47
N ALA A 133 -4.77 -17.68 -0.85
CA ALA A 133 -6.06 -17.69 -1.53
C ALA A 133 -6.79 -19.02 -1.32
N LEU A 134 -6.09 -20.16 -1.45
CA LEU A 134 -6.66 -21.49 -1.18
C LEU A 134 -7.04 -21.71 0.29
N ARG A 135 -6.30 -21.13 1.23
CA ARG A 135 -6.67 -21.16 2.65
C ARG A 135 -7.97 -20.38 2.87
N LEU A 136 -8.05 -19.17 2.32
CA LEU A 136 -9.23 -18.31 2.41
C LEU A 136 -10.48 -18.99 1.83
N THR A 137 -10.37 -19.77 0.73
CA THR A 137 -11.54 -20.50 0.21
C THR A 137 -12.01 -21.65 1.09
N ARG A 138 -11.15 -22.17 1.98
CA ARG A 138 -11.49 -23.26 2.92
C ARG A 138 -12.01 -22.73 4.25
N GLU A 139 -11.48 -21.59 4.71
CA GLU A 139 -11.69 -21.08 6.06
C GLU A 139 -12.66 -19.89 6.12
N ALA A 140 -12.96 -19.24 4.99
CA ALA A 140 -13.84 -18.09 4.93
C ALA A 140 -14.99 -18.30 3.94
N GLN A 141 -16.09 -17.60 4.20
CA GLN A 141 -17.28 -17.59 3.36
C GLN A 141 -17.63 -16.13 3.03
N VAL A 142 -17.98 -15.88 1.76
CA VAL A 142 -18.60 -14.60 1.40
C VAL A 142 -20.08 -14.66 1.75
N ILE A 143 -20.51 -13.69 2.55
CA ILE A 143 -21.91 -13.45 2.87
C ILE A 143 -22.30 -12.08 2.34
N GLU A 144 -23.55 -11.95 1.90
CA GLU A 144 -24.13 -10.65 1.55
C GLU A 144 -24.75 -10.04 2.80
N GLU A 145 -24.47 -8.76 3.05
CA GLU A 145 -25.01 -8.00 4.17
C GLU A 145 -25.74 -6.75 3.64
N GLU A 146 -27.01 -6.61 4.00
CA GLU A 146 -27.76 -5.37 3.79
C GLU A 146 -27.54 -4.43 4.98
N TYR A 147 -27.03 -3.23 4.73
CA TYR A 147 -26.82 -2.22 5.77
C TYR A 147 -27.51 -0.89 5.42
N PHE A 148 -28.12 -0.26 6.43
CA PHE A 148 -28.82 1.01 6.29
C PHE A 148 -27.98 2.15 6.85
N LEU A 149 -27.75 3.19 6.03
CA LEU A 149 -27.07 4.41 6.47
C LEU A 149 -28.10 5.48 6.90
N PRO A 150 -27.99 6.05 8.11
CA PRO A 150 -28.87 7.15 8.52
C PRO A 150 -28.65 8.36 7.60
N GLN A 151 -29.75 8.89 7.04
CA GLN A 151 -29.72 10.07 6.18
C GLN A 151 -30.53 11.22 6.77
N THR A 152 -29.95 12.41 6.76
CA THR A 152 -30.63 13.65 7.14
C THR A 152 -31.00 14.43 5.88
N ARG A 153 -32.25 14.91 5.80
CA ARG A 153 -32.69 15.81 4.73
C ARG A 153 -33.26 17.10 5.31
N LYS A 154 -33.08 18.20 4.59
CA LYS A 154 -33.74 19.47 4.91
C LYS A 154 -35.18 19.40 4.40
N VAL A 155 -36.14 19.74 5.26
CA VAL A 155 -37.56 19.84 4.91
C VAL A 155 -38.07 21.22 5.26
N LEU A 156 -38.90 21.78 4.38
CA LEU A 156 -39.62 23.03 4.64
C LEU A 156 -40.84 22.71 5.51
N VAL A 157 -40.99 23.41 6.63
CA VAL A 157 -42.15 23.26 7.52
C VAL A 157 -42.82 24.62 7.68
N THR A 158 -44.13 24.69 7.45
CA THR A 158 -44.92 25.90 7.65
C THR A 158 -45.35 25.96 9.12
N THR A 159 -44.87 26.96 9.85
CA THR A 159 -45.30 27.24 11.22
C THR A 159 -46.56 28.11 11.19
N LEU A 160 -47.62 27.66 11.88
CA LEU A 160 -48.83 28.44 12.16
C LEU A 160 -48.55 29.54 13.18
#